data_AF-A0A941ZCZ8-F1
#
_entry.id   AF-A0A941ZCZ8-F1
#
_cell.length_a   1.000
_cell.length_b   1.000
_cell.length_c   1.000
_cell.angle_alpha   90.00
_cell.angle_beta   90.00
_cell.angle_gamma   90.00
#
_symmetry.space_group_name_H-M   'P 1'
#
loop_
_entity.id
_entity.type
_entity.pdbx_description
1 polymer ?
#
loop_
_entity_poly.entity_id
_entity_poly.type
_entity_poly.pdbx_seq_one_letter_code
_entity_poly.pdbx_strand_id
1 'polypeptide(L)' 'MSLTGSQTPEPPLIALHGITKTYGDGQAAFQALRGIDVSINAG' A
#
# COMPACT_ATOMS: atom_id res chain seq x y z
N MET A 1 36.78 10.94 -10.74
CA MET A 1 36.04 10.85 -9.46
C MET A 1 34.73 11.60 -9.65
N SER A 2 33.72 10.93 -10.21
CA SER A 2 32.42 11.56 -10.52
C SER A 2 31.30 10.76 -9.87
N LEU A 3 30.80 11.35 -8.78
CA LEU A 3 29.41 11.47 -8.35
C LEU A 3 28.53 10.23 -8.59
N THR A 4 28.52 9.33 -7.60
CA THR A 4 27.38 8.45 -7.34
C THR A 4 26.12 9.30 -7.23
N GLY A 5 25.20 9.18 -8.18
CA GLY A 5 23.88 9.80 -8.07
C GLY A 5 23.25 9.34 -6.76
N SER A 6 22.96 10.28 -5.87
CA SER A 6 22.18 10.00 -4.67
C SER A 6 20.79 9.57 -5.13
N GLN A 7 20.54 8.25 -5.17
CA GLN A 7 19.20 7.70 -5.32
C GLN A 7 18.46 8.01 -4.04
N THR A 8 17.87 9.20 -3.97
CA THR A 8 16.83 9.46 -2.98
C THR A 8 15.68 8.55 -3.37
N PRO A 9 15.26 7.59 -2.52
CA PRO A 9 14.13 6.75 -2.85
C PRO A 9 12.93 7.65 -3.10
N GLU A 10 12.36 7.59 -4.31
CA GLU A 10 11.15 8.33 -4.59
C GLU A 10 10.03 7.78 -3.70
N PRO A 11 9.16 8.65 -3.16
CA PRO A 11 8.03 8.19 -2.39
C PRO A 11 7.13 7.29 -3.27
N PRO A 12 6.44 6.31 -2.68
CA PRO A 12 5.54 5.44 -3.43
C PRO A 12 4.47 6.29 -4.11
N LEU A 13 4.15 5.95 -5.37
CA LEU A 13 3.11 6.61 -6.15
C LEU A 13 1.74 6.45 -5.50
N ILE A 14 1.51 5.29 -4.87
CA ILE A 14 0.28 5.01 -4.11
C ILE A 14 0.69 4.41 -2.78
N ALA A 15 0.23 5.03 -1.69
CA ALA A 15 0.41 4.52 -0.33
C ALA A 15 -0.96 4.41 0.35
N LEU A 16 -1.27 3.21 0.83
CA LEU A 16 -2.48 2.91 1.57
C LEU A 16 -2.09 2.36 2.94
N HIS A 17 -2.73 2.86 4.00
CA HIS A 17 -2.43 2.49 5.38
C HIS A 17 -3.66 2.01 6.12
N GLY A 18 -3.55 0.90 6.84
CA GLY A 18 -4.60 0.34 7.68
C GLY A 18 -5.86 -0.07 6.91
N ILE A 19 -5.74 -0.43 5.63
CA ILE A 19 -6.91 -0.70 4.80
C ILE A 19 -7.63 -1.95 5.26
N THR A 20 -8.91 -1.76 5.55
CA THR A 20 -9.85 -2.81 5.86
C THR A 20 -10.94 -2.86 4.81
N LYS A 21 -11.35 -4.06 4.43
CA LYS A 21 -12.46 -4.25 3.52
C LYS A 21 -13.27 -5.45 3.95
N THR A 22 -14.57 -5.24 4.11
CA THR A 22 -15.57 -6.27 4.38
C THR A 22 -16.33 -6.55 3.09
N TYR A 23 -16.61 -7.81 2.82
CA TYR A 23 -17.45 -8.26 1.72
C TYR A 23 -18.66 -9.01 2.26
N GLY A 24 -19.78 -8.88 1.52
CA GLY A 24 -21.08 -9.40 1.93
C GLY A 24 -21.78 -8.52 2.96
N ASP A 25 -23.03 -8.85 3.25
CA ASP A 25 -23.92 -8.10 4.14
C ASP A 25 -24.57 -9.03 5.16
N GLY A 26 -25.01 -8.45 6.29
CA GLY A 26 -25.69 -9.18 7.35
C GLY A 26 -24.80 -10.26 7.99
N GLN A 27 -25.40 -11.40 8.34
CA GLN A 27 -24.74 -12.47 9.10
C GLN A 27 -23.63 -13.21 8.33
N ALA A 28 -23.53 -13.02 7.01
CA ALA A 28 -22.53 -13.65 6.17
C ALA A 28 -21.37 -12.72 5.77
N ALA A 29 -21.32 -11.51 6.34
CA ALA A 29 -20.24 -10.56 6.05
C ALA A 29 -18.89 -11.07 6.59
N PHE A 30 -17.82 -10.94 5.80
CA PHE A 30 -16.47 -11.29 6.22
C PHE A 30 -15.44 -10.24 5.81
N GLN A 31 -14.38 -10.14 6.59
CA GLN A 31 -13.30 -9.18 6.36
C GLN A 31 -12.26 -9.79 5.41
N ALA A 32 -12.11 -9.22 4.22
CA ALA A 32 -11.10 -9.63 3.25
C ALA A 32 -9.77 -8.92 3.41
N LEU A 33 -9.79 -7.64 3.82
CA LEU A 33 -8.55 -6.92 4.17
C LEU A 33 -8.58 -6.63 5.66
N ARG A 34 -7.50 -7.02 6.34
CA ARG A 34 -7.39 -6.96 7.81
C ARG A 34 -6.38 -5.91 8.24
N GLY A 35 -6.63 -4.65 7.91
CA GLY A 35 -5.77 -3.53 8.28
C GLY A 35 -4.40 -3.59 7.58
N ILE A 36 -4.41 -3.76 6.26
CA ILE A 36 -3.16 -3.93 5.49
C ILE A 36 -2.56 -2.58 5.09
N ASP A 37 -1.22 -2.55 5.03
CA ASP A 37 -0.45 -1.45 4.46
C ASP A 37 0.07 -1.86 3.08
N VAL A 38 -0.11 -0.99 2.08
CA VAL A 38 0.29 -1.24 0.69
C VAL A 38 1.00 -0.02 0.14
N SER A 39 2.16 -0.23 -0.47
CA SER A 39 2.92 0.79 -1.19
C SER A 39 3.19 0.32 -2.60
N ILE A 40 2.88 1.16 -3.59
CA ILE A 40 3.10 0.90 -5.01
C ILE A 40 4.06 1.97 -5.52
N ASN A 41 5.23 1.54 -6.02
CA ASN A 41 6.21 2.43 -6.64
C ASN A 41 5.83 2.74 -8.08
N ALA A 42 6.33 3.85 -8.62
CA ALA A 42 6.29 4.10 -10.05
C ALA A 42 7.11 3.02 -10.80
N GLY A 43 6.69 2.70 -12.03
CA GLY A 43 7.32 1.70 -12.91
C GLY A 43 7.41 2.19 -14.34
#